data_AF-A0A8J2XWK8-F1
#
_entry.id   AF-A0A8J2XWK8-F1
#
_cell.length_a   1.000
_cell.length_b   1.000
_cell.length_c   1.000
_cell.angle_alpha   90.00
_cell.angle_beta   90.00
_cell.angle_gamma   90.00
#
_symmetry.space_group_name_H-M   'P 1'
#
loop_
_entity.id
_entity.type
_entity.pdbx_description
1 polymer ?
#
loop_
_entity_poly.entity_id
_entity_poly.type
_entity_poly.pdbx_seq_one_letter_code
_entity_poly.pdbx_strand_id
1 'polypeptide(L)'
;MNPLKKIAGYNLLAILFYSIVIRAASGTNRDATMTTLVFCALAVTAHVAICLFITIIKYVDKDKESGRAWLLSSGIVLLVGFSACLGSAAL
;
A
#
# COMPACT_ATOMS: atom_id res chain seq x y z
N MET A 1 4.47 20.64 -10.49
CA MET A 1 4.60 19.57 -9.46
C MET A 1 4.87 18.25 -10.18
N ASN A 2 5.97 17.57 -9.86
CA ASN A 2 6.34 16.33 -10.57
C ASN A 2 5.23 15.27 -10.43
N PRO A 3 4.85 14.57 -11.51
CA PRO A 3 3.77 13.57 -11.51
C PRO A 3 4.02 12.47 -10.46
N LEU A 4 5.29 12.13 -10.25
CA LEU A 4 5.81 11.30 -9.15
C LEU A 4 5.23 11.65 -7.78
N LYS A 5 5.29 12.94 -7.40
CA LYS A 5 4.90 13.40 -6.06
C LYS A 5 3.39 13.33 -5.87
N LYS A 6 2.63 13.53 -6.95
CA LYS A 6 1.16 13.48 -6.94
C LYS A 6 0.66 12.04 -6.82
N ILE A 7 1.27 11.11 -7.56
CA ILE A 7 0.92 9.68 -7.55
C ILE A 7 1.33 9.02 -6.22
N ALA A 8 2.57 9.26 -5.77
CA ALA A 8 3.04 8.73 -4.49
C ALA A 8 2.19 9.25 -3.31
N GLY A 9 1.80 10.53 -3.35
CA GLY A 9 0.91 11.13 -2.36
C GLY A 9 -0.46 10.44 -2.28
N TYR A 10 -1.11 10.19 -3.42
CA TYR A 10 -2.38 9.47 -3.46
C TYR A 10 -2.26 8.03 -2.96
N ASN A 11 -1.18 7.32 -3.31
CA ASN A 11 -0.95 5.96 -2.83
C ASN A 11 -0.71 5.91 -1.31
N LEU A 12 0.07 6.85 -0.77
CA LEU A 12 0.27 6.98 0.67
C LEU A 12 -1.03 7.32 1.41
N LEU A 13 -1.85 8.21 0.84
CA LEU A 13 -3.14 8.56 1.42
C LEU A 13 -4.09 7.36 1.46
N ALA A 14 -4.09 6.54 0.40
CA ALA A 14 -4.90 5.33 0.33
C ALA A 14 -4.49 4.28 1.38
N ILE A 15 -3.17 4.07 1.58
CA ILE A 15 -2.67 3.18 2.64
C ILE A 15 -3.07 3.69 4.02
N LEU A 16 -2.95 5.00 4.25
CA LEU A 16 -3.28 5.63 5.53
C LEU A 16 -4.78 5.53 5.83
N PHE A 17 -5.63 5.65 4.81
CA PHE A 17 -7.06 5.46 4.96
C PHE A 17 -7.41 4.00 5.28
N TYR A 18 -6.87 3.04 4.54
CA TYR A 18 -7.12 1.60 4.79
C TYR A 18 -6.61 1.16 6.16
N SER A 19 -5.45 1.65 6.62
CA SER A 19 -4.91 1.29 7.94
C SER A 19 -5.78 1.82 9.08
N ILE A 20 -6.34 3.03 8.95
CA ILE A 20 -7.30 3.59 9.91
C ILE A 20 -8.60 2.77 9.92
N VAL A 21 -9.15 2.43 8.75
CA VAL A 21 -10.40 1.65 8.64
C VAL A 21 -10.23 0.25 9.23
N ILE A 22 -9.14 -0.45 8.88
CA ILE A 22 -8.82 -1.78 9.41
C ILE A 22 -8.67 -1.72 10.93
N ARG A 23 -7.98 -0.70 11.45
CA ARG A 23 -7.77 -0.53 12.90
C ARG A 23 -9.05 -0.17 13.64
N ALA A 24 -9.90 0.68 13.05
CA ALA A 24 -11.22 1.01 13.62
C ALA A 24 -12.18 -0.19 13.61
N ALA A 25 -12.08 -1.06 12.60
CA ALA A 25 -12.91 -2.27 12.49
C ALA A 25 -12.43 -3.42 13.39
N SER A 26 -11.14 -3.49 13.74
CA SER A 26 -10.53 -4.61 14.48
C SER A 26 -10.70 -4.54 16.01
N GLY A 27 -11.76 -3.89 16.49
CA GLY A 27 -12.02 -3.61 17.90
C GLY A 27 -11.73 -4.78 18.87
N THR A 28 -10.86 -4.50 19.85
CA THR A 28 -10.65 -5.09 21.19
C THR A 28 -10.86 -6.60 21.39
N ASN A 29 -10.66 -7.45 20.39
CA ASN A 29 -10.71 -8.91 20.57
C ASN A 29 -9.31 -9.50 20.34
N ARG A 30 -8.80 -10.28 21.29
CA ARG A 30 -7.46 -10.90 21.24
C ARG A 30 -7.29 -11.85 20.04
N ASP A 31 -8.37 -12.43 19.52
CA ASP A 31 -8.38 -13.24 18.29
C ASP A 31 -8.41 -12.38 17.01
N ALA A 32 -8.73 -11.08 17.11
CA ALA A 32 -8.75 -10.19 15.97
C ALA A 32 -7.34 -9.88 15.46
N THR A 33 -6.29 -9.98 16.28
CA THR A 33 -4.93 -9.60 15.88
C THR A 33 -4.40 -10.41 14.70
N MET A 34 -4.61 -11.74 14.70
CA MET A 34 -4.22 -12.63 13.58
C MET A 34 -5.01 -12.31 12.31
N THR A 35 -6.33 -12.16 12.44
CA THR A 35 -7.22 -11.85 11.32
C THR A 35 -6.91 -10.47 10.71
N THR A 36 -6.58 -9.51 11.56
CA THR A 36 -6.17 -8.14 11.18
C THR A 36 -4.86 -8.18 10.41
N LEU A 37 -3.86 -8.92 10.89
CA LEU A 37 -2.58 -9.10 10.19
C LEU A 37 -2.77 -9.70 8.81
N VAL A 38 -3.57 -10.76 8.69
CA VAL A 38 -3.84 -11.42 7.41
C VAL A 38 -4.57 -10.47 6.45
N PHE A 39 -5.60 -9.75 6.92
CA PHE A 39 -6.31 -8.76 6.09
C PHE A 39 -5.42 -7.60 5.65
N CYS A 40 -4.58 -7.09 6.55
CA CYS A 40 -3.68 -5.98 6.26
C CYS A 40 -2.59 -6.42 5.27
N ALA A 41 -2.03 -7.62 5.45
CA ALA A 41 -1.10 -8.22 4.49
C ALA A 41 -1.75 -8.41 3.11
N LEU A 42 -2.96 -8.96 3.04
CA LEU A 42 -3.72 -9.12 1.79
C LEU A 42 -3.97 -7.78 1.10
N ALA A 43 -4.38 -6.76 1.85
CA ALA A 43 -4.62 -5.42 1.34
C ALA A 43 -3.34 -4.79 0.77
N VAL A 44 -2.22 -4.89 1.49
CA VAL A 44 -0.92 -4.38 1.02
C VAL A 44 -0.45 -5.14 -0.21
N THR A 45 -0.55 -6.47 -0.23
CA THR A 45 -0.18 -7.30 -1.39
C THR A 45 -1.03 -6.95 -2.61
N ALA A 46 -2.36 -6.78 -2.45
CA ALA A 46 -3.24 -6.35 -3.53
C ALA A 46 -2.87 -4.96 -4.05
N HIS A 47 -2.56 -4.02 -3.16
CA HIS A 47 -2.17 -2.65 -3.53
C HIS A 47 -0.83 -2.60 -4.29
N VAL A 48 0.14 -3.41 -3.87
CA VAL A 48 1.42 -3.60 -4.57
C VAL A 48 1.20 -4.22 -5.94
N ALA A 49 0.34 -5.25 -6.04
CA ALA A 49 0.03 -5.90 -7.30
C ALA A 49 -0.61 -4.92 -8.31
N ILE A 50 -1.53 -4.07 -7.85
CA ILE A 50 -2.13 -3.00 -8.67
C ILE A 50 -1.06 -2.01 -9.13
N CYS A 51 -0.17 -1.57 -8.25
CA CYS A 51 0.91 -0.65 -8.62
C CYS A 51 1.88 -1.27 -9.65
N LEU A 52 2.20 -2.56 -9.50
CA LEU A 52 3.00 -3.31 -10.47
C LEU A 52 2.28 -3.44 -11.82
N PHE A 53 0.98 -3.70 -11.82
CA PHE A 53 0.19 -3.81 -13.04
C PHE A 53 0.15 -2.48 -13.80
N ILE A 54 -0.06 -1.36 -13.11
CA ILE A 54 -0.01 -0.01 -13.69
C ILE A 54 1.39 0.31 -14.21
N THR A 55 2.44 -0.12 -13.49
CA THR A 55 3.83 0.02 -13.94
C THR A 55 4.05 -0.67 -15.28
N ILE A 56 3.57 -1.90 -15.44
CA ILE A 56 3.69 -2.68 -16.69
C ILE A 56 2.96 -1.97 -17.82
N ILE A 57 1.71 -1.52 -17.61
CA ILE A 57 0.93 -0.79 -18.61
C ILE A 57 1.68 0.47 -19.07
N LYS A 58 2.19 1.29 -18.12
CA LYS A 58 2.96 2.50 -18.44
C LYS A 58 4.28 2.20 -19.16
N TYR A 59 4.91 1.06 -18.87
CA TYR A 59 6.11 0.61 -19.58
C TYR A 59 5.81 0.22 -21.03
N VAL A 60 4.67 -0.44 -21.27
CA VAL A 60 4.18 -0.76 -22.62
C VAL A 60 3.82 0.50 -23.40
N ASP A 61 3.28 1.51 -22.73
CA ASP A 61 2.94 2.83 -23.29
C ASP A 61 4.16 3.71 -23.66
N LYS A 62 5.39 3.18 -23.51
CA LYS A 62 6.69 3.86 -23.68
C LYS A 62 6.94 5.06 -22.76
N ASP A 63 6.04 5.35 -21.83
CA ASP A 63 6.16 6.39 -20.82
C ASP A 63 6.98 5.87 -19.61
N LYS A 64 8.27 5.64 -19.88
CA LYS A 64 9.23 5.03 -18.93
C LYS A 64 9.41 5.86 -17.65
N GLU A 65 9.22 7.17 -17.73
CA GLU A 65 9.33 8.07 -16.58
C GLU A 65 8.18 7.85 -15.59
N SER A 66 6.95 7.77 -16.12
CA SER A 66 5.76 7.41 -15.34
C SER A 66 5.84 5.98 -14.81
N GLY A 67 6.34 5.01 -15.59
CA GLY A 67 6.52 3.63 -15.13
C GLY A 67 7.48 3.51 -13.94
N ARG A 68 8.64 4.17 -14.00
CA ARG A 68 9.59 4.22 -12.87
C ARG A 68 8.98 4.87 -11.62
N ALA A 69 8.08 5.84 -11.79
CA ALA A 69 7.38 6.48 -10.69
C ALA A 69 6.46 5.53 -9.93
N TRP A 70 5.69 4.71 -10.66
CA TRP A 70 4.82 3.70 -10.07
C TRP A 70 5.59 2.57 -9.40
N LEU A 71 6.76 2.20 -9.95
CA LEU A 71 7.65 1.20 -9.36
C LEU A 71 8.31 1.70 -8.05
N LEU A 72 8.74 2.95 -8.01
CA LEU A 72 9.19 3.57 -6.75
C LEU A 72 8.05 3.69 -5.74
N SER A 73 6.85 4.03 -6.21
CA SER A 73 5.67 4.10 -5.34
C SER A 73 5.30 2.74 -4.77
N SER A 74 5.41 1.65 -5.52
CA SER A 74 5.11 0.30 -5.01
C SER A 74 6.11 -0.13 -3.95
N GLY A 75 7.40 0.23 -4.08
CA GLY A 75 8.40 0.00 -3.03
C GLY A 75 8.08 0.74 -1.73
N ILE A 76 7.65 1.99 -1.82
CA ILE A 76 7.22 2.78 -0.65
C ILE A 76 5.97 2.17 -0.01
N VAL A 77 4.98 1.78 -0.82
CA VAL A 77 3.75 1.11 -0.36
C VAL A 77 4.09 -0.17 0.39
N LEU A 78 5.04 -0.95 -0.11
CA LEU A 78 5.46 -2.20 0.50
C LEU A 78 6.16 -1.94 1.84
N LEU A 79 7.07 -0.97 1.90
CA LEU A 79 7.82 -0.64 3.11
C LEU A 79 6.93 -0.03 4.21
N VAL A 80 6.06 0.92 3.83
CA VAL A 80 5.11 1.57 4.75
C VAL A 80 4.01 0.60 5.16
N GLY A 81 3.44 -0.15 4.22
CA GLY A 81 2.40 -1.14 4.48
C GLY A 81 2.88 -2.26 5.40
N PHE A 82 4.10 -2.78 5.16
CA PHE A 82 4.70 -3.80 6.02
C PHE A 82 4.99 -3.27 7.43
N SER A 83 5.48 -2.02 7.54
CA SER A 83 5.69 -1.36 8.84
C SER A 83 4.39 -1.13 9.60
N ALA A 84 3.31 -0.74 8.90
CA ALA A 84 1.98 -0.56 9.50
C ALA A 84 1.35 -1.89 9.96
N CYS A 85 1.57 -2.97 9.20
CA CYS A 85 1.15 -4.32 9.59
C CYS A 85 1.87 -4.80 10.85
N LEU A 86 3.21 -4.66 10.90
CA LEU A 86 4.02 -5.03 12.07
C LEU A 86 3.73 -4.17 13.29
N GLY A 87 3.57 -2.85 13.13
CA GLY A 87 3.20 -1.94 14.21
C GLY A 87 1.81 -2.24 14.80
N SER A 88 0.93 -2.87 14.02
CA SER A 88 -0.38 -3.34 14.50
C SER A 88 -0.30 -4.71 15.19
N ALA A 89 0.76 -5.50 14.95
CA ALA A 89 1.02 -6.77 15.62
C ALA A 89 1.76 -6.61 16.96
N ALA A 90 2.54 -5.53 17.09
CA ALA A 90 3.35 -5.25 18.27
C ALA A 90 2.59 -4.48 19.37
N LEU A 91 1.39 -3.98 19.08
CA LEU A 91 0.46 -3.38 20.06
C LEU A 91 -0.55 -4.41 20.56
#